data_AF-A0A954V0S3-F1
#
_entry.id   AF-A0A954V0S3-F1
#
_cell.length_a   1.000
_cell.length_b   1.000
_cell.length_c   1.000
_cell.angle_alpha   90.00
_cell.angle_beta   90.00
_cell.angle_gamma   90.00
#
_symmetry.space_group_name_H-M   'P 1'
#
loop_
_entity.id
_entity.type
_entity.pdbx_description
1 polymer ?
#
loop_
_entity_poly.entity_id
_entity_poly.type
_entity_poly.pdbx_seq_one_letter_code
_entity_poly.pdbx_strand_id
1 'polypeptide(L)'
;MPFVSERWLGGALTNFRTIRSRLGRLEELEKIMHSDEINTYSKKMQSALNREYRKIYRNLNGLRSMNRLPECLVLVDPTKERNAVKEARRLGITTLALIDTDSDPSTIDLPIPGNDDGIRSIELLLGQLADAVLAGKAQNPELQKNAGAKETAAAPAATVASPAAAAPADSESEQVEA
;
A
#
# COMPACT_ATOMS: atom_id res chain seq x y z
N MET A 1 1.17 -5.54 -3.57
CA MET A 1 -0.27 -5.50 -3.87
C MET A 1 -0.91 -4.46 -2.96
N PRO A 2 -2.04 -3.84 -3.34
CA PRO A 2 -2.77 -2.97 -2.44
C PRO A 2 -3.29 -3.75 -1.22
N PHE A 3 -3.32 -3.12 -0.06
CA PHE A 3 -3.85 -3.72 1.18
C PHE A 3 -4.53 -2.67 2.06
N VAL A 4 -5.36 -3.13 2.99
CA VAL A 4 -5.94 -2.31 4.07
C VAL A 4 -5.76 -3.10 5.36
N SER A 5 -5.05 -2.53 6.33
CA SER A 5 -4.78 -3.20 7.62
C SER A 5 -5.58 -2.63 8.79
N GLU A 6 -6.03 -1.39 8.68
CA GLU A 6 -6.56 -0.62 9.82
C GLU A 6 -8.09 -0.54 9.79
N ARG A 7 -8.64 0.30 8.90
CA ARG A 7 -10.08 0.47 8.80
C ARG A 7 -10.50 0.61 7.36
N TRP A 8 -11.50 -0.18 6.96
CA TRP A 8 -12.21 0.05 5.71
C TRP A 8 -13.04 1.33 5.78
N LEU A 9 -12.67 2.31 4.94
CA LEU A 9 -13.45 3.53 4.78
C LEU A 9 -14.61 3.24 3.83
N GLY A 10 -15.85 3.52 4.27
CA GLY A 10 -17.01 3.38 3.40
C GLY A 10 -16.85 4.23 2.15
N GLY A 11 -17.07 3.63 0.99
CA GLY A 11 -16.82 4.27 -0.31
C GLY A 11 -15.41 4.02 -0.86
N ALA A 12 -14.62 3.13 -0.25
CA ALA A 12 -13.27 2.83 -0.70
C ALA A 12 -13.22 2.37 -2.17
N LEU A 13 -14.18 1.55 -2.58
CA LEU A 13 -14.27 1.03 -3.95
C LEU A 13 -15.33 1.78 -4.75
N THR A 14 -16.49 2.05 -4.14
CA THR A 14 -17.63 2.68 -4.85
C THR A 14 -17.42 4.17 -5.12
N ASN A 15 -16.62 4.87 -4.31
CA ASN A 15 -16.25 6.27 -4.49
C ASN A 15 -14.73 6.44 -4.63
N PHE A 16 -14.15 5.65 -5.54
CA PHE A 16 -12.70 5.61 -5.77
C PHE A 16 -12.10 6.98 -6.15
N ARG A 17 -12.85 7.84 -6.86
CA ARG A 17 -12.41 9.20 -7.21
C ARG A 17 -12.09 10.04 -5.98
N THR A 18 -12.93 9.97 -4.94
CA THR A 18 -12.72 10.73 -3.70
C THR A 18 -11.54 10.18 -2.91
N ILE A 19 -11.40 8.85 -2.85
CA ILE A 19 -10.26 8.19 -2.20
C ILE A 19 -8.94 8.56 -2.88
N ARG A 20 -8.91 8.60 -4.22
CA ARG A 20 -7.74 9.04 -4.97
C ARG A 20 -7.37 10.49 -4.68
N SER A 21 -8.36 11.39 -4.56
CA SER A 21 -8.10 12.77 -4.13
C SER A 21 -7.50 12.84 -2.71
N ARG A 22 -7.96 11.99 -1.79
CA ARG A 22 -7.38 11.88 -0.44
C ARG A 22 -5.96 11.30 -0.45
N LEU A 23 -5.65 10.41 -1.39
CA LEU A 23 -4.30 9.90 -1.59
C LEU A 23 -3.37 10.98 -2.16
N GLY A 24 -3.85 11.81 -3.10
CA GLY A 24 -3.09 12.98 -3.56
C GLY A 24 -2.78 13.96 -2.43
N ARG A 25 -3.75 14.17 -1.52
CA ARG A 25 -3.52 14.95 -0.29
C ARG A 25 -2.45 14.34 0.62
N LEU A 26 -2.36 13.01 0.70
CA LEU A 26 -1.29 12.32 1.44
C LEU A 26 0.08 12.65 0.85
N GLU A 27 0.21 12.59 -0.47
CA GLU A 27 1.46 12.88 -1.19
C GLU A 27 1.87 14.35 -1.03
N GLU A 28 0.92 15.28 -1.07
CA GLU A 28 1.17 16.70 -0.75
C GLU A 28 1.70 16.87 0.68
N LEU A 29 1.06 16.23 1.66
CA LEU A 29 1.49 16.30 3.06
C LEU A 29 2.88 15.71 3.25
N GLU A 30 3.21 14.60 2.59
CA GLU A 30 4.56 14.03 2.62
C GLU A 30 5.60 15.01 2.06
N LYS A 31 5.32 15.67 0.93
CA LYS A 31 6.22 16.68 0.36
C LYS A 31 6.46 17.84 1.34
N ILE A 32 5.40 18.35 1.97
CA ILE A 32 5.52 19.43 2.97
C ILE A 32 6.33 18.96 4.18
N MET A 33 6.11 17.72 4.65
CA MET A 33 6.81 17.19 5.84
C MET A 33 8.27 16.83 5.59
N HIS A 34 8.62 16.40 4.37
CA HIS A 34 9.99 16.07 4.00
C HIS A 34 10.81 17.27 3.51
N SER A 35 10.17 18.38 3.17
CA SER A 35 10.84 19.62 2.79
C SER A 35 11.02 20.56 3.98
N ASP A 36 11.89 21.55 3.81
CA ASP A 36 12.09 22.61 4.82
C ASP A 36 10.88 23.58 4.91
N GLU A 37 9.89 23.46 4.02
CA GLU A 37 8.66 24.28 4.02
C GLU A 37 7.86 24.14 5.32
N ILE A 38 7.98 23.00 6.02
CA ILE A 38 7.32 22.81 7.31
C ILE A 38 7.72 23.87 8.35
N ASN A 39 8.96 24.38 8.26
CA ASN A 39 9.49 25.38 9.18
C ASN A 39 8.91 26.77 8.94
N THR A 40 8.34 27.03 7.76
CA THR A 40 7.63 28.29 7.45
C THR A 40 6.29 28.38 8.18
N TYR A 41 5.70 27.24 8.55
CA TYR A 41 4.43 27.20 9.27
C TYR A 41 4.61 27.41 10.78
N SER A 42 3.61 28.04 11.41
CA SER A 42 3.54 28.13 12.87
C SER A 42 3.47 26.74 13.52
N LYS A 43 4.04 26.59 14.73
CA LYS A 43 4.01 25.33 15.52
C LYS A 43 2.60 24.74 15.66
N LYS A 44 1.56 25.59 15.76
CA LYS A 44 0.16 25.15 15.80
C LYS A 44 -0.26 24.48 14.49
N MET A 45 0.12 25.06 13.36
CA MET A 45 -0.15 24.53 12.02
C MET A 45 0.65 23.26 11.74
N GLN A 46 1.92 23.21 12.13
CA GLN A 46 2.74 22.00 12.03
C GLN A 46 2.10 20.82 12.77
N SER A 47 1.59 21.05 13.99
CA SER A 47 0.87 20.02 14.77
C SER A 47 -0.41 19.54 14.07
N ALA A 48 -1.18 20.46 13.48
CA ALA A 48 -2.39 20.12 12.73
C ALA A 48 -2.07 19.29 11.48
N LEU A 49 -1.08 19.69 10.69
CA LEU A 49 -0.62 18.95 9.50
C LEU A 49 -0.12 17.56 9.86
N ASN A 50 0.65 17.43 10.96
CA ASN A 50 1.15 16.14 11.40
C ASN A 50 0.01 15.21 11.87
N ARG A 51 -1.02 15.75 12.54
CA ARG A 51 -2.23 14.98 12.89
C ARG A 51 -3.02 14.55 11.66
N GLU A 52 -3.14 15.43 10.66
CA GLU A 52 -3.78 15.11 9.37
C GLU A 52 -3.01 13.99 8.66
N TYR A 53 -1.69 14.16 8.49
CA TYR A 53 -0.79 13.18 7.88
C TYR A 53 -0.92 11.80 8.53
N ARG A 54 -0.76 11.71 9.86
CA ARG A 54 -0.86 10.42 10.58
C ARG A 54 -2.20 9.73 10.37
N LYS A 55 -3.30 10.49 10.33
CA LYS A 55 -4.65 9.94 10.14
C LYS A 55 -4.84 9.41 8.72
N ILE A 56 -4.37 10.13 7.71
CA ILE A 56 -4.50 9.71 6.32
C ILE A 56 -3.55 8.54 6.03
N TYR A 57 -2.30 8.63 6.49
CA TYR A 57 -1.28 7.59 6.32
C TYR A 57 -1.73 6.25 6.90
N ARG A 58 -2.23 6.24 8.15
CA ARG A 58 -2.71 5.01 8.79
C ARG A 58 -3.79 4.28 7.98
N ASN A 59 -4.72 5.03 7.38
CA ASN A 59 -5.88 4.42 6.71
C ASN A 59 -5.65 4.13 5.23
N LEU A 60 -4.89 4.97 4.51
CA LEU A 60 -4.84 4.96 3.04
C LEU A 60 -3.50 4.53 2.46
N ASN A 61 -2.44 4.37 3.26
CA ASN A 61 -1.10 4.06 2.74
C ASN A 61 -1.08 2.79 1.87
N GLY A 62 -1.77 1.73 2.32
CA GLY A 62 -1.82 0.46 1.58
C GLY A 62 -2.58 0.51 0.25
N LEU A 63 -3.39 1.56 0.00
CA LEU A 63 -4.10 1.76 -1.27
C LEU A 63 -3.29 2.56 -2.30
N ARG A 64 -2.07 3.01 -1.96
CA ARG A 64 -1.25 3.85 -2.84
C ARG A 64 -0.92 3.20 -4.19
N SER A 65 -0.64 1.89 -4.16
CA SER A 65 -0.29 1.13 -5.37
C SER A 65 -1.48 0.81 -6.28
N MET A 66 -2.69 1.27 -5.94
CA MET A 66 -3.90 0.92 -6.66
C MET A 66 -4.26 1.96 -7.74
N ASN A 67 -3.96 1.61 -8.99
CA ASN A 67 -4.29 2.45 -10.16
C ASN A 67 -5.65 2.12 -10.80
N ARG A 68 -6.14 0.89 -10.60
CA ARG A 68 -7.40 0.36 -11.12
C ARG A 68 -8.17 -0.34 -10.01
N LEU A 69 -9.47 -0.51 -10.20
CA LEU A 69 -10.27 -1.34 -9.29
C LEU A 69 -9.74 -2.78 -9.30
N PRO A 70 -9.71 -3.46 -8.14
CA PRO A 70 -9.29 -4.85 -8.06
C PRO A 70 -10.35 -5.76 -8.69
N GLU A 71 -9.89 -6.87 -9.27
CA GLU A 71 -10.78 -7.93 -9.81
C GLU A 71 -11.20 -8.92 -8.73
N CYS A 72 -10.36 -9.09 -7.70
CA CYS A 72 -10.62 -9.96 -6.56
C CYS A 72 -10.28 -9.22 -5.26
N LEU A 73 -11.14 -9.39 -4.25
CA LEU A 73 -10.96 -8.86 -2.90
C LEU A 73 -10.80 -10.02 -1.93
N VAL A 74 -9.67 -10.03 -1.21
CA VAL A 74 -9.42 -10.97 -0.11
C VAL A 74 -9.80 -10.30 1.20
N LEU A 75 -10.64 -10.96 1.99
CA LEU A 75 -11.19 -10.47 3.24
C LEU A 75 -10.93 -11.47 4.38
N VAL A 76 -10.82 -10.93 5.59
CA VAL A 76 -10.84 -11.72 6.83
C VAL A 76 -12.02 -11.20 7.62
N ASP A 77 -12.87 -12.09 8.11
CA ASP A 77 -14.10 -11.75 8.84
C ASP A 77 -15.06 -10.84 8.04
N PRO A 78 -15.96 -11.41 7.21
CA PRO A 78 -16.95 -10.63 6.47
C PRO A 78 -17.98 -9.92 7.36
N THR A 79 -18.17 -10.37 8.61
CA THR A 79 -19.13 -9.80 9.55
C THR A 79 -18.60 -8.51 10.17
N LYS A 80 -17.28 -8.40 10.39
CA LYS A 80 -16.62 -7.12 10.69
C LYS A 80 -16.52 -6.24 9.44
N GLU A 81 -16.17 -6.82 8.28
CA GLU A 81 -15.92 -6.09 7.02
C GLU A 81 -17.14 -5.97 6.07
N ARG A 82 -18.35 -5.83 6.64
CA ARG A 82 -19.62 -5.80 5.87
C ARG A 82 -19.68 -4.70 4.80
N ASN A 83 -19.01 -3.58 5.04
CA ASN A 83 -18.97 -2.49 4.06
C ASN A 83 -18.16 -2.88 2.83
N ALA A 84 -17.01 -3.53 3.03
CA ALA A 84 -16.17 -4.01 1.94
C ALA A 84 -16.92 -5.04 1.09
N VAL A 85 -17.60 -6.01 1.74
CA VAL A 85 -18.43 -7.02 1.06
C VAL A 85 -19.55 -6.38 0.24
N LYS A 86 -20.29 -5.43 0.82
CA LYS A 86 -21.39 -4.73 0.12
C LYS A 86 -20.89 -3.93 -1.08
N GLU A 87 -19.76 -3.25 -0.94
CA GLU A 87 -19.15 -2.49 -2.03
C GLU A 87 -18.65 -3.39 -3.15
N ALA A 88 -17.96 -4.49 -2.80
CA ALA A 88 -17.47 -5.47 -3.76
C ALA A 88 -18.63 -6.11 -4.55
N ARG A 89 -19.69 -6.54 -3.85
CA ARG A 89 -20.89 -7.10 -4.48
C ARG A 89 -21.59 -6.11 -5.41
N ARG A 90 -21.64 -4.83 -5.05
CA ARG A 90 -22.25 -3.79 -5.89
C ARG A 90 -21.46 -3.56 -7.19
N LEU A 91 -20.14 -3.72 -7.14
CA LEU A 91 -19.25 -3.53 -8.28
C LEU A 91 -19.01 -4.82 -9.08
N GLY A 92 -19.50 -5.97 -8.61
CA GLY A 92 -19.26 -7.28 -9.24
C GLY A 92 -17.82 -7.77 -9.08
N ILE A 93 -17.13 -7.33 -8.02
CA ILE A 93 -15.78 -7.79 -7.70
C ILE A 93 -15.89 -9.13 -6.97
N THR A 94 -15.13 -10.13 -7.41
CA THR A 94 -15.12 -11.46 -6.76
C THR A 94 -14.54 -11.35 -5.35
N THR A 95 -15.25 -11.94 -4.39
CA THR A 95 -14.87 -11.92 -2.98
C THR A 95 -14.37 -13.29 -2.53
N LEU A 96 -13.20 -13.30 -1.91
CA LEU A 96 -12.63 -14.47 -1.23
C LEU A 96 -12.47 -14.09 0.23
N ALA A 97 -13.01 -14.88 1.15
CA ALA A 97 -12.96 -14.54 2.56
C ALA A 97 -12.71 -15.75 3.46
N LEU A 98 -11.98 -15.51 4.55
CA LEU A 98 -11.93 -16.40 5.69
C LEU A 98 -13.19 -16.20 6.53
N ILE A 99 -13.90 -17.29 6.80
CA ILE A 99 -15.21 -17.28 7.44
C ILE A 99 -15.19 -18.18 8.67
N ASP A 100 -15.56 -17.61 9.81
CA ASP A 100 -15.80 -18.37 11.04
C ASP A 100 -17.30 -18.71 11.22
N THR A 101 -17.61 -19.44 12.29
CA THR A 101 -18.93 -19.98 12.61
C THR A 101 -20.06 -18.95 12.71
N ASP A 102 -19.76 -17.68 12.94
CA ASP A 102 -20.75 -16.61 13.12
C ASP A 102 -21.12 -15.88 11.80
N SER A 103 -20.45 -16.22 10.70
CA SER A 103 -20.47 -15.46 9.46
C SER A 103 -21.23 -16.21 8.35
N ASP A 104 -22.07 -15.48 7.61
CA ASP A 104 -22.93 -16.07 6.57
C ASP A 104 -22.16 -16.28 5.24
N PRO A 105 -21.93 -17.53 4.81
CA PRO A 105 -21.15 -17.84 3.61
C PRO A 105 -21.89 -17.47 2.31
N SER A 106 -23.19 -17.21 2.34
CA SER A 106 -23.97 -16.83 1.15
C SER A 106 -23.63 -15.42 0.63
N THR A 107 -22.92 -14.63 1.43
CA THR A 107 -22.54 -13.25 1.10
C THR A 107 -21.25 -13.16 0.30
N ILE A 108 -20.49 -14.25 0.19
CA ILE A 108 -19.14 -14.32 -0.38
C ILE A 108 -19.12 -15.33 -1.53
N ASP A 109 -18.36 -15.03 -2.57
CA ASP A 109 -18.26 -15.91 -3.76
C ASP A 109 -17.40 -17.14 -3.50
N LEU A 110 -16.26 -16.96 -2.82
CA LEU A 110 -15.30 -18.02 -2.49
C LEU A 110 -15.07 -18.09 -0.96
N PRO A 111 -15.98 -18.76 -0.22
CA PRO A 111 -15.86 -18.92 1.22
C PRO A 111 -14.76 -19.93 1.60
N ILE A 112 -13.85 -19.54 2.51
CA ILE A 112 -12.86 -20.44 3.11
C ILE A 112 -13.22 -20.61 4.59
N PRO A 113 -13.70 -21.79 5.02
CA PRO A 113 -14.01 -22.02 6.42
C PRO A 113 -12.73 -22.10 7.26
N GLY A 114 -12.69 -21.37 8.36
CA GLY A 114 -11.58 -21.41 9.31
C GLY A 114 -11.68 -20.35 10.40
N ASN A 115 -10.75 -20.39 11.34
CA ASN A 115 -10.74 -19.46 12.47
C ASN A 115 -10.16 -18.10 12.04
N ASP A 116 -10.92 -17.02 12.16
CA ASP A 116 -10.54 -15.65 11.83
C ASP A 116 -10.00 -14.83 13.02
N ASP A 117 -10.21 -15.28 14.26
CA ASP A 117 -9.63 -14.65 15.45
C ASP A 117 -8.17 -15.08 15.70
N GLY A 118 -7.78 -16.24 15.16
CA GLY A 118 -6.45 -16.81 15.36
C GLY A 118 -5.38 -16.18 14.47
N ILE A 119 -4.42 -15.46 15.06
CA ILE A 119 -3.27 -14.88 14.32
C ILE A 119 -2.58 -15.93 13.43
N ARG A 120 -2.30 -17.13 13.97
CA ARG A 120 -1.64 -18.22 13.21
C ARG A 120 -2.48 -18.72 12.04
N SER A 121 -3.80 -18.73 12.18
CA SER A 121 -4.74 -19.17 11.14
C SER A 121 -4.75 -18.17 10.00
N ILE A 122 -4.85 -16.88 10.34
CA ILE A 122 -4.79 -15.78 9.37
C ILE A 122 -3.43 -15.75 8.65
N GLU A 123 -2.32 -15.86 9.39
CA GLU A 123 -0.98 -15.88 8.80
C GLU A 123 -0.79 -17.05 7.84
N LEU A 124 -1.24 -18.26 8.21
CA LEU A 124 -1.16 -19.43 7.36
C LEU A 124 -1.98 -19.25 6.07
N LEU A 125 -3.21 -18.76 6.19
CA LEU A 125 -4.07 -18.53 5.03
C LEU A 125 -3.50 -17.45 4.10
N LEU A 126 -3.16 -16.29 4.66
CA LEU A 126 -2.64 -15.17 3.87
C LEU A 126 -1.28 -15.51 3.25
N GLY A 127 -0.44 -16.28 3.95
CA GLY A 127 0.82 -16.80 3.40
C GLY A 127 0.57 -17.70 2.19
N GLN A 128 -0.31 -18.69 2.31
CA GLN A 128 -0.64 -19.59 1.21
C GLN A 128 -1.27 -18.85 0.01
N LEU A 129 -2.13 -17.86 0.28
CA LEU A 129 -2.72 -17.01 -0.76
C LEU A 129 -1.67 -16.13 -1.43
N ALA A 130 -0.72 -15.56 -0.67
CA ALA A 130 0.37 -14.78 -1.22
C ALA A 130 1.26 -15.62 -2.14
N ASP A 131 1.62 -16.83 -1.72
CA ASP A 131 2.40 -17.77 -2.50
C ASP A 131 1.67 -18.17 -3.80
N ALA A 132 0.36 -18.44 -3.72
CA ALA A 132 -0.47 -18.72 -4.88
C ALA A 132 -0.53 -17.54 -5.86
N VAL A 133 -0.65 -16.30 -5.37
CA VAL A 133 -0.63 -15.08 -6.19
C VAL A 133 0.74 -14.89 -6.86
N LEU A 134 1.83 -15.16 -6.15
CA LEU A 134 3.18 -15.07 -6.72
C LEU A 134 3.39 -16.13 -7.83
N ALA A 135 2.97 -17.37 -7.59
CA ALA A 135 3.03 -18.45 -8.57
C ALA A 135 2.20 -18.11 -9.83
N GLY A 136 0.97 -17.61 -9.66
CA GLY A 136 0.11 -17.19 -10.76
C GLY A 136 0.70 -16.02 -11.57
N LYS A 137 1.37 -15.06 -10.91
CA LYS A 137 2.08 -13.96 -11.58
C LYS A 137 3.30 -14.44 -12.37
N ALA A 138 4.00 -15.47 -11.89
CA ALA A 138 5.17 -16.03 -12.58
C ALA A 138 4.77 -16.82 -13.84
N GLN A 139 3.63 -17.50 -13.79
CA GLN A 139 3.11 -18.28 -14.93
C GLN A 139 2.56 -17.42 -16.07
N ASN A 140 2.25 -16.15 -15.82
CA ASN A 140 1.61 -15.26 -16.79
C ASN A 140 2.35 -13.92 -16.95
N PRO A 141 3.54 -13.92 -17.60
CA PRO A 141 4.41 -12.74 -17.71
C PRO A 141 3.80 -11.58 -18.53
N GLU A 142 2.77 -11.83 -19.33
CA GLU A 142 2.01 -10.80 -20.06
C GLU A 142 1.31 -9.81 -19.09
N LEU A 143 0.82 -10.30 -17.95
CA LEU A 143 0.22 -9.46 -16.90
C LEU A 143 1.27 -8.57 -16.20
N GLN A 144 2.51 -9.02 -16.11
CA GLN A 144 3.62 -8.21 -15.58
C GLN A 144 4.01 -7.09 -16.54
N LYS A 145 4.04 -7.36 -17.85
CA LYS A 145 4.33 -6.34 -18.88
C LYS A 145 3.25 -5.27 -18.96
N ASN A 146 1.98 -5.61 -18.84
CA ASN A 146 0.88 -4.64 -18.85
C ASN A 146 0.77 -3.79 -17.56
N ALA A 147 1.23 -4.31 -16.41
CA ALA A 147 1.38 -3.52 -15.20
C ALA A 147 2.57 -2.55 -15.29
N GLY A 148 3.72 -3.02 -15.80
CA GLY A 148 4.94 -2.22 -15.97
C GLY A 148 4.83 -1.14 -17.05
N ALA A 149 4.18 -1.42 -18.19
CA ALA A 149 4.03 -0.47 -19.31
C ALA A 149 3.14 0.74 -18.99
N LYS A 150 2.25 0.63 -17.99
CA LYS A 150 1.46 1.77 -17.47
C LYS A 150 2.16 2.51 -16.31
N GLU A 151 3.10 1.88 -15.62
CA GLU A 151 3.98 2.54 -14.64
C GLU A 151 5.05 3.40 -15.32
N THR A 152 5.52 3.04 -16.52
CA THR A 152 6.60 3.79 -17.21
C THR A 152 6.14 5.10 -17.86
N ALA A 153 4.84 5.34 -18.02
CA ALA A 153 4.32 6.57 -18.64
C ALA A 153 4.16 7.76 -17.65
N ALA A 154 4.40 7.55 -16.35
CA ALA A 154 4.19 8.57 -15.31
C ALA A 154 5.48 9.04 -14.60
N ALA A 155 6.66 8.67 -15.09
CA ALA A 155 7.93 9.15 -14.55
C ALA A 155 8.75 9.88 -15.62
N PRO A 156 8.77 11.22 -15.66
CA PRO A 156 9.91 11.94 -16.17
C PRO A 156 10.91 12.22 -15.03
N ALA A 157 12.09 11.64 -15.21
CA ALA A 157 13.39 12.25 -14.99
C ALA A 157 13.72 12.85 -13.61
N ALA A 158 14.38 12.06 -12.77
CA ALA A 158 15.43 12.55 -11.88
C ALA A 158 16.73 11.82 -12.25
N THR A 159 17.46 12.36 -13.23
CA THR A 159 18.87 12.02 -13.46
C THR A 159 19.68 13.13 -12.82
N VAL A 160 20.25 12.89 -11.63
CA VAL A 160 21.45 13.61 -11.16
C VAL A 160 22.33 12.66 -10.38
N ALA A 161 23.36 12.19 -11.09
CA ALA A 161 24.74 12.00 -10.67
C ALA A 161 25.01 11.52 -9.23
N SER A 162 25.40 10.25 -9.13
CA SER A 162 26.38 9.79 -8.15
C SER A 162 27.77 10.33 -8.53
N PRO A 163 28.59 10.73 -7.55
CA PRO A 163 30.01 10.45 -7.63
C PRO A 163 30.39 9.47 -6.53
N ALA A 164 30.94 8.34 -6.98
CA ALA A 164 31.60 7.35 -6.17
C ALA A 164 32.94 7.88 -5.61
N ALA A 165 33.19 7.52 -4.35
CA ALA A 165 34.45 7.04 -3.78
C ALA A 165 35.79 7.70 -4.18
N ALA A 166 36.46 8.29 -3.19
CA ALA A 166 37.89 8.05 -2.96
C ALA A 166 38.27 8.42 -1.51
N ALA A 167 38.49 7.42 -0.68
CA ALA A 167 39.28 7.54 0.54
C ALA A 167 40.77 7.53 0.18
N PRO A 168 41.64 8.10 1.02
CA PRO A 168 42.96 7.51 1.17
C PRO A 168 43.32 7.28 2.65
N ALA A 169 43.91 6.11 2.91
CA ALA A 169 44.66 5.80 4.11
C ALA A 169 46.09 5.41 3.72
N ASP A 170 47.02 6.07 4.40
CA ASP A 170 48.36 5.68 4.85
C ASP A 170 49.63 5.67 3.97
N SER A 171 50.65 6.34 4.55
CA SER A 171 52.12 6.13 4.49
C SER A 171 52.82 6.43 3.15
N GLU A 172 54.02 7.00 3.05
CA GLU A 172 55.18 7.10 3.96
C GLU A 172 56.19 8.15 3.40
N SER A 173 56.96 8.79 4.31
CA SER A 173 58.36 9.26 4.18
C SER A 173 58.84 10.29 3.11
N GLU A 174 59.54 11.31 3.63
CA GLU A 174 60.88 11.80 3.21
C GLU A 174 61.01 13.15 2.47
N GLN A 175 61.66 14.12 3.14
CA GLN A 175 62.61 15.18 2.68
C GLN A 175 62.69 16.25 3.80
N VAL A 176 63.78 16.42 4.58
CA VAL A 176 65.13 16.95 4.28
C VAL A 176 65.14 18.45 3.89
N GLU A 177 65.89 19.20 4.72
CA GLU A 177 66.58 20.50 4.48
C GLU A 177 65.86 21.85 4.72
N ALA A 178 66.23 22.52 5.82
CA ALA A 178 67.03 23.76 5.86
C ALA A 178 67.20 24.26 7.31
#